data_AF-X0XNA9-F1
#
_entry.id   AF-X0XNA9-F1
#
_cell.length_a   1.000
_cell.length_b   1.000
_cell.length_c   1.000
_cell.angle_alpha   90.00
_cell.angle_beta   90.00
_cell.angle_gamma   90.00
#
_symmetry.space_group_name_H-M   'P 1'
#
loop_
_entity.id
_entity.type
_entity.pdbx_description
1 polymer ?
#
loop_
_entity_poly.entity_id
_entity_poly.type
_entity_poly.pdbx_seq_one_letter_code
_entity_poly.pdbx_strand_id
1 'polypeptide(L)'
;MREWFKDWRPNRKSLILVDHINSILDDYRKQGYILTVRQVYYQLVSRDLIPNTEKSYDGVINIVNRGRLAAFIDWAMIEDRARIPKSRSHWNSPSEILEAAADSYYKSRWETQADYVEVWCEKDAVSNIIQPVCHKFDVTFLANRGYLSQSALYAAAQRLIEKAN
;
A
#
# COMPACT_ATOMS: atom_id res chain seq x y z
N MET A 1 9.13 9.97 12.62
CA MET A 1 9.32 10.94 13.70
C MET A 1 8.22 10.74 14.74
N ARG A 2 8.58 10.64 16.03
CA ARG A 2 7.60 10.70 17.14
C ARG A 2 7.43 12.17 17.52
N GLU A 3 6.20 12.64 17.47
CA GLU A 3 5.85 14.02 17.81
C GLU A 3 4.66 13.99 18.77
N TRP A 4 4.74 14.81 19.82
CA TRP A 4 3.73 14.89 20.87
C TRP A 4 2.82 16.09 20.62
N PHE A 5 1.52 15.80 20.46
CA PHE A 5 0.48 16.80 20.19
C PHE A 5 -0.62 16.81 21.25
N LYS A 6 -0.87 15.67 21.93
CA LYS A 6 -1.96 15.54 22.89
C LYS A 6 -1.61 14.54 23.98
N ASP A 7 -1.99 14.86 25.22
CA ASP A 7 -1.92 13.92 26.33
C ASP A 7 -2.83 12.70 26.13
N TRP A 8 -2.26 11.53 26.40
CA TRP A 8 -3.01 10.29 26.50
C TRP A 8 -2.46 9.45 27.64
N ARG A 9 -3.36 9.04 28.55
CA ARG A 9 -3.08 8.09 29.62
C ARG A 9 -3.68 6.73 29.25
N PRO A 10 -2.96 5.85 28.53
CA PRO A 10 -3.45 4.53 28.19
C PRO A 10 -3.62 3.67 29.45
N ASN A 11 -4.65 2.82 29.47
CA ASN A 11 -4.71 1.73 30.45
C ASN A 11 -3.70 0.64 30.07
N ARG A 12 -3.47 -0.32 30.98
CA ARG A 12 -2.50 -1.40 30.77
C ARG A 12 -2.74 -2.20 29.48
N LYS A 13 -4.00 -2.48 29.13
CA LYS A 13 -4.34 -3.22 27.91
C LYS A 13 -3.98 -2.42 26.65
N SER A 14 -4.27 -1.12 26.63
CA SER A 14 -3.92 -0.24 25.52
C SER A 14 -2.40 -0.11 25.37
N LEU A 15 -1.66 -0.03 26.47
CA LEU A 15 -0.19 0.04 26.42
C LEU A 15 0.42 -1.24 25.84
N ILE A 16 -0.04 -2.41 26.30
CA ILE A 16 0.38 -3.71 25.74
C ILE A 16 0.10 -3.77 24.24
N LEU A 17 -1.07 -3.31 23.80
CA LEU A 17 -1.39 -3.32 22.37
C LEU A 17 -0.49 -2.37 21.57
N VAL A 18 -0.16 -1.19 22.11
CA VAL A 18 0.81 -0.27 21.50
C VAL A 18 2.18 -0.92 21.34
N ASP A 19 2.64 -1.67 22.34
CA ASP A 19 3.92 -2.37 22.29
C ASP A 19 3.92 -3.46 21.20
N HIS A 20 2.84 -4.24 21.10
CA HIS A 20 2.68 -5.21 20.02
C HIS A 20 2.64 -4.54 18.64
N ILE A 21 1.94 -3.41 18.51
CA ILE A 21 1.90 -2.64 17.26
C ILE A 21 3.30 -2.18 16.88
N ASN A 22 4.04 -1.54 17.79
CA ASN A 22 5.40 -1.07 17.52
C ASN A 22 6.33 -2.23 17.12
N SER A 23 6.23 -3.37 17.81
CA SER A 23 7.00 -4.58 17.47
C SER A 23 6.72 -5.07 16.05
N ILE A 24 5.44 -5.15 15.65
CA ILE A 24 5.05 -5.51 14.28
C ILE A 24 5.58 -4.50 13.27
N LEU A 25 5.45 -3.20 13.55
CA LEU A 25 5.90 -2.14 12.64
C LEU A 25 7.41 -2.20 12.42
N ASP A 26 8.19 -2.41 13.48
CA ASP A 26 9.66 -2.52 13.38
C ASP A 26 10.08 -3.73 12.55
N ASP A 27 9.41 -4.88 12.70
CA ASP A 27 9.71 -6.08 11.93
C ASP A 27 9.45 -5.91 10.43
N TYR A 28 8.35 -5.26 10.07
CA TYR A 28 8.03 -4.98 8.67
C TYR A 28 8.92 -3.87 8.10
N ARG A 29 9.28 -2.87 8.90
CA ARG A 29 10.19 -1.82 8.48
C ARG A 29 11.59 -2.36 8.16
N LYS A 30 12.10 -3.32 8.94
CA LYS A 30 13.38 -4.00 8.65
C LYS A 30 13.37 -4.72 7.30
N GLN A 31 12.19 -5.15 6.84
CA GLN A 31 11.98 -5.78 5.54
C GLN A 31 11.71 -4.77 4.41
N GLY A 32 11.75 -3.46 4.71
CA GLY A 32 11.49 -2.40 3.74
C GLY A 32 10.00 -2.09 3.51
N TYR A 33 9.11 -2.54 4.39
CA TYR A 33 7.67 -2.30 4.26
C TYR A 33 7.16 -1.31 5.32
N ILE A 34 6.35 -0.35 4.88
CA ILE A 34 5.53 0.51 5.74
C ILE A 34 4.08 -0.01 5.68
N LEU A 35 3.46 -0.22 6.84
CA LEU A 35 2.12 -0.81 6.91
C LEU A 35 1.02 0.25 6.94
N THR A 36 -0.14 -0.09 6.40
CA THR A 36 -1.39 0.63 6.66
C THR A 36 -2.01 0.19 8.00
N VAL A 37 -2.89 1.01 8.59
CA VAL A 37 -3.62 0.64 9.82
C VAL A 37 -4.38 -0.68 9.65
N ARG A 38 -4.93 -0.92 8.45
CA ARG A 38 -5.62 -2.18 8.13
C ARG A 38 -4.67 -3.38 8.11
N GLN A 39 -3.45 -3.21 7.60
CA GLN A 39 -2.45 -4.27 7.65
C GLN A 39 -2.01 -4.52 9.10
N VAL A 40 -1.79 -3.49 9.91
CA VAL A 40 -1.48 -3.65 11.35
C VAL A 40 -2.57 -4.47 12.04
N TYR A 41 -3.84 -4.16 11.79
CA TYR A 41 -4.97 -4.94 12.31
C TYR A 41 -4.87 -6.43 11.92
N TYR A 42 -4.64 -6.74 10.65
CA TYR A 42 -4.52 -8.14 10.22
C TYR A 42 -3.29 -8.83 10.79
N GLN A 43 -2.19 -8.11 10.99
CA GLN A 43 -1.01 -8.66 11.66
C GLN A 43 -1.30 -9.02 13.12
N LEU A 44 -2.09 -8.21 13.83
CA LEU A 44 -2.55 -8.50 15.19
C LEU A 44 -3.50 -9.71 15.23
N VAL A 45 -4.44 -9.81 14.29
CA VAL A 45 -5.37 -10.95 14.16
C VAL A 45 -4.61 -12.25 13.85
N SER A 46 -3.68 -12.22 12.89
CA SER A 46 -2.89 -13.40 12.50
C SER A 46 -1.99 -13.96 13.60
N ARG A 47 -1.67 -13.13 14.60
CA ARG A 47 -0.89 -13.50 15.80
C ARG A 47 -1.76 -13.84 17.00
N ASP A 48 -3.08 -13.95 16.81
CA ASP A 48 -4.07 -14.22 17.85
C ASP A 48 -4.05 -13.22 19.01
N LEU A 49 -3.64 -11.97 18.74
CA LEU A 49 -3.57 -10.90 19.75
C LEU A 49 -4.92 -10.19 19.94
N ILE A 50 -5.75 -10.16 18.90
CA ILE A 50 -7.10 -9.58 18.90
C ILE A 50 -8.03 -10.44 18.04
N PRO A 51 -9.34 -10.49 18.34
CA PRO A 51 -10.28 -11.23 17.51
C PRO A 51 -10.57 -10.47 16.20
N ASN A 52 -10.88 -11.22 15.14
CA ASN A 52 -11.23 -10.65 13.84
C ASN A 52 -12.68 -10.11 13.84
N THR A 53 -12.88 -8.92 14.40
CA THR A 53 -14.20 -8.27 14.47
C THR A 53 -14.09 -6.79 14.14
N GLU A 54 -15.19 -6.20 13.65
CA GLU A 54 -15.29 -4.77 13.38
C GLU A 54 -14.97 -3.92 14.61
N LYS A 55 -15.46 -4.36 15.79
CA LYS A 55 -15.15 -3.71 17.08
C LYS A 55 -13.64 -3.71 17.39
N SER A 56 -12.94 -4.81 17.12
CA SER A 56 -11.48 -4.85 17.27
C SER A 56 -10.79 -3.90 16.31
N TYR A 57 -11.27 -3.84 15.06
CA TYR A 57 -10.72 -2.96 14.03
C TYR A 57 -10.85 -1.48 14.43
N ASP A 58 -12.03 -1.05 14.87
CA ASP A 58 -12.24 0.32 15.38
C ASP A 58 -11.39 0.63 16.60
N GLY A 59 -11.22 -0.37 17.49
CA GLY A 59 -10.33 -0.28 18.64
C GLY A 59 -8.86 -0.04 18.24
N VAL A 60 -8.37 -0.77 17.24
CA VAL A 60 -7.01 -0.59 16.68
C VAL A 60 -6.87 0.80 16.06
N ILE A 61 -7.83 1.26 15.26
CA ILE A 61 -7.82 2.62 14.69
C ILE A 61 -7.70 3.67 15.80
N ASN A 62 -8.53 3.54 16.85
CA ASN A 62 -8.52 4.47 17.98
C ASN A 62 -7.17 4.50 18.71
N ILE A 63 -6.61 3.31 19.00
CA ILE A 63 -5.33 3.18 19.68
C ILE A 63 -4.18 3.73 18.83
N VAL A 64 -4.14 3.43 17.52
CA VAL A 64 -3.12 3.97 16.62
C VAL A 64 -3.20 5.50 16.58
N ASN A 65 -4.40 6.07 16.45
CA ASN A 65 -4.58 7.52 16.40
C ASN A 65 -4.15 8.21 17.69
N ARG A 66 -4.57 7.69 18.86
CA ARG A 66 -4.17 8.26 20.16
C ARG A 66 -2.68 8.06 20.43
N GLY A 67 -2.15 6.89 20.07
CA GLY A 67 -0.73 6.57 20.20
C GLY A 67 0.15 7.50 19.37
N ARG A 68 -0.25 7.83 18.14
CA ARG A 68 0.46 8.81 17.30
C ARG A 68 0.42 10.22 17.89
N LEU A 69 -0.75 10.70 18.28
CA LEU A 69 -0.91 12.04 18.86
C LEU A 69 -0.14 12.20 20.18
N ALA A 70 0.04 11.13 20.94
CA ALA A 70 0.75 11.13 22.21
C ALA A 70 2.20 10.61 22.10
N ALA A 71 2.78 10.55 20.89
CA ALA A 71 4.16 10.13 20.63
C ALA A 71 4.52 8.67 21.03
N PHE A 72 3.55 7.79 21.27
CA PHE A 72 3.76 6.36 21.52
C PHE A 72 4.03 5.56 20.23
N ILE A 73 3.51 6.02 19.08
CA ILE A 73 3.68 5.40 17.77
C ILE A 73 4.25 6.45 16.82
N ASP A 74 5.30 6.10 16.09
CA ASP A 74 5.95 7.01 15.15
C ASP A 74 5.07 7.26 13.91
N TRP A 75 4.95 8.52 13.49
CA TRP A 75 4.13 8.94 12.35
C TRP A 75 4.53 8.25 11.04
N ALA A 76 5.83 8.06 10.81
CA ALA A 76 6.40 7.47 9.60
C ALA A 76 6.34 5.93 9.56
N MET A 77 5.87 5.27 10.62
CA MET A 77 5.78 3.80 10.67
C MET A 77 4.49 3.25 10.04
N ILE A 78 3.46 4.09 9.90
CA ILE A 78 2.19 3.70 9.29
C ILE A 78 1.84 4.69 8.18
N GLU A 79 1.29 4.22 7.06
CA GLU A 79 0.88 5.08 5.95
C GLU A 79 -0.59 4.91 5.57
N ASP A 80 -1.16 5.94 4.97
CA ASP A 80 -2.47 5.87 4.31
C ASP A 80 -2.28 6.01 2.81
N ARG A 81 -2.36 4.88 2.10
CA ARG A 81 -2.19 4.83 0.64
C ARG A 81 -3.42 5.30 -0.13
N ALA A 82 -4.58 5.44 0.52
CA ALA A 82 -5.82 5.80 -0.16
C ALA A 82 -6.04 7.32 -0.28
N ARG A 83 -5.30 8.11 0.49
CA ARG A 83 -5.48 9.58 0.59
C ARG A 83 -4.25 10.34 0.12
N ILE A 84 -3.71 9.96 -1.04
CA ILE A 84 -2.58 10.65 -1.66
C ILE A 84 -3.11 11.93 -2.32
N PRO A 85 -2.66 13.13 -1.90
CA PRO A 85 -3.02 14.38 -2.57
C PRO A 85 -2.58 14.33 -4.04
N LYS A 86 -3.50 14.61 -4.96
CA LYS A 86 -3.16 14.75 -6.39
C LYS A 86 -2.76 16.20 -6.64
N SER A 87 -1.46 16.46 -6.74
CA SER A 87 -0.93 17.74 -7.21
C SER A 87 -0.25 17.56 -8.57
N ARG A 88 -0.09 18.66 -9.32
CA ARG A 88 0.78 18.65 -10.51
C ARG A 88 2.23 18.47 -10.06
N SER A 89 3.03 17.78 -10.86
CA SER A 89 4.49 17.78 -10.69
C SER A 89 5.03 19.19 -10.98
N HIS A 90 5.96 19.64 -10.14
CA HIS A 90 6.68 20.90 -10.32
C HIS A 90 8.17 20.58 -10.19
N TRP A 91 8.99 21.23 -11.03
CA TRP A 91 10.44 21.09 -11.04
C TRP A 91 11.05 22.47 -10.99
N ASN A 92 12.06 22.65 -10.16
CA ASN A 92 12.76 23.93 -10.00
C ASN A 92 13.92 24.08 -10.98
N SER A 93 14.31 23.01 -11.67
CA SER A 93 15.37 23.02 -12.68
C SER A 93 15.12 22.02 -13.81
N PRO A 94 15.74 22.21 -14.98
CA PRO A 94 15.74 21.22 -16.05
C PRO A 94 16.34 19.86 -15.64
N SER A 95 17.31 19.85 -14.72
CA SER A 95 17.92 18.59 -14.25
C SER A 95 16.92 17.73 -13.48
N GLU A 96 16.08 18.32 -12.63
CA GLU A 96 15.07 17.59 -11.85
C GLU A 96 14.04 16.88 -12.74
N ILE A 97 13.63 17.49 -13.86
CA ILE A 97 12.71 16.83 -14.80
C ILE A 97 13.42 15.73 -15.61
N LEU A 98 14.71 15.90 -15.94
CA LEU A 98 15.49 14.87 -16.62
C LEU A 98 15.74 13.66 -15.71
N GLU A 99 16.01 13.88 -14.43
CA GLU A 99 16.13 12.80 -13.44
C GLU A 99 14.80 12.03 -13.29
N ALA A 100 13.68 12.75 -13.14
CA ALA A 100 12.36 12.13 -13.09
C ALA A 100 12.03 11.33 -14.37
N ALA A 101 12.42 11.85 -15.54
CA ALA A 101 12.27 11.15 -16.81
C ALA A 101 13.16 9.90 -16.88
N ALA A 102 14.41 9.98 -16.39
CA ALA A 102 15.33 8.84 -16.35
C ALA A 102 14.80 7.72 -15.45
N ASP A 103 14.27 8.06 -14.27
CA ASP A 103 13.72 7.09 -13.31
C ASP A 103 12.43 6.41 -13.79
N SER A 104 11.69 7.07 -14.69
CA SER A 104 10.43 6.58 -15.26
C SER A 104 10.55 6.02 -16.67
N TYR A 105 11.75 6.04 -17.25
CA TYR A 105 11.98 5.54 -18.60
C TYR A 105 12.14 4.02 -18.60
N TYR A 106 11.17 3.33 -19.22
CA TYR A 106 11.22 1.89 -19.45
C TYR A 106 10.93 1.60 -20.92
N LYS A 107 11.65 0.63 -21.49
CA LYS A 107 11.31 0.04 -22.79
C LYS A 107 10.48 -1.20 -22.56
N SER A 108 9.47 -1.40 -23.41
CA SER A 108 8.60 -2.58 -23.35
C SER A 108 9.43 -3.85 -23.48
N ARG A 109 9.38 -4.73 -22.47
CA ARG A 109 10.09 -6.01 -22.50
C ARG A 109 9.42 -7.05 -23.40
N TRP A 110 8.19 -6.76 -23.86
CA TRP A 110 7.34 -7.67 -24.62
C TRP A 110 7.57 -7.62 -26.14
N GLU A 111 8.27 -6.62 -26.67
CA GLU A 111 8.41 -6.41 -28.14
C GLU A 111 9.02 -7.61 -28.88
N THR A 112 9.78 -8.46 -28.18
CA THR A 112 10.48 -9.62 -28.75
C THR A 112 9.98 -10.96 -28.22
N GLN A 113 8.93 -10.95 -27.39
CA GLN A 113 8.37 -12.16 -26.79
C GLN A 113 7.32 -12.77 -27.72
N ALA A 114 7.25 -14.10 -27.75
CA ALA A 114 6.26 -14.81 -28.57
C ALA A 114 4.83 -14.64 -28.04
N ASP A 115 4.69 -14.46 -26.72
CA ASP A 115 3.41 -14.34 -26.03
C ASP A 115 3.38 -13.06 -25.18
N TYR A 116 2.21 -12.42 -25.13
CA TYR A 116 1.93 -11.30 -24.24
C TYR A 116 1.04 -11.76 -23.08
N VAL A 117 1.48 -11.53 -21.84
CA VAL A 117 0.81 -12.02 -20.63
C VAL A 117 0.41 -10.87 -19.71
N GLU A 118 -0.81 -10.94 -19.19
CA GLU A 118 -1.30 -10.04 -18.14
C GLU A 118 -1.74 -10.82 -16.89
N VAL A 119 -1.64 -10.19 -15.72
CA VAL A 119 -2.11 -10.76 -14.45
C VAL A 119 -3.33 -10.00 -13.97
N TRP A 120 -4.46 -10.71 -13.87
CA TRP A 120 -5.73 -10.12 -13.46
C TRP A 120 -6.14 -10.69 -12.12
N CYS A 121 -6.53 -9.82 -11.18
CA CYS A 121 -6.98 -10.21 -9.85
C CYS A 121 -8.35 -9.64 -9.55
N GLU A 122 -9.26 -10.49 -9.06
CA GLU A 122 -10.60 -10.03 -8.68
C GLU A 122 -10.56 -9.03 -7.51
N LYS A 123 -9.76 -9.32 -6.49
CA LYS A 123 -9.81 -8.65 -5.19
C LYS A 123 -8.69 -7.62 -5.04
N ASP A 124 -9.07 -6.35 -4.97
CA ASP A 124 -8.10 -5.23 -4.83
C ASP A 124 -7.21 -5.33 -3.57
N ALA A 125 -7.69 -6.03 -2.54
CA ALA A 125 -6.97 -6.18 -1.28
C ALA A 125 -5.59 -6.84 -1.45
N VAL A 126 -5.39 -7.67 -2.48
CA VAL A 126 -4.10 -8.33 -2.75
C VAL A 126 -3.25 -7.61 -3.80
N SER A 127 -3.75 -6.53 -4.40
CA SER A 127 -3.01 -5.73 -5.39
C SER A 127 -1.63 -5.28 -4.87
N ASN A 128 -1.56 -4.88 -3.60
CA ASN A 128 -0.30 -4.45 -2.96
C ASN A 128 0.77 -5.55 -2.87
N ILE A 129 0.39 -6.83 -2.99
CA ILE A 129 1.32 -7.97 -2.95
C ILE A 129 1.73 -8.37 -4.37
N ILE A 130 0.77 -8.37 -5.30
CA ILE A 130 0.98 -8.85 -6.67
C ILE A 130 1.66 -7.77 -7.54
N GLN A 131 1.22 -6.52 -7.41
CA GLN A 131 1.68 -5.41 -8.25
C GLN A 131 3.21 -5.19 -8.20
N PRO A 132 3.89 -5.25 -7.04
CA PRO A 132 5.36 -5.15 -7.02
C PRO A 132 6.06 -6.26 -7.82
N VAL A 133 5.52 -7.47 -7.82
CA VAL A 133 6.05 -8.59 -8.60
C VAL A 133 5.81 -8.36 -10.09
N CYS A 134 4.59 -7.97 -10.47
CA CYS A 134 4.26 -7.63 -11.85
C CYS A 134 5.16 -6.50 -12.39
N HIS A 135 5.37 -5.43 -11.61
CA HIS A 135 6.25 -4.31 -11.98
C HIS A 135 7.69 -4.76 -12.21
N LYS A 136 8.23 -5.65 -11.36
CA LYS A 136 9.57 -6.21 -11.53
C LYS A 136 9.76 -6.94 -12.88
N PHE A 137 8.69 -7.56 -13.38
CA PHE A 137 8.71 -8.32 -14.63
C PHE A 137 8.09 -7.57 -15.82
N ASP A 138 7.76 -6.28 -15.67
CA ASP A 138 7.07 -5.48 -16.70
C ASP A 138 5.73 -6.09 -17.14
N VAL A 139 5.06 -6.83 -16.25
CA VAL A 139 3.77 -7.49 -16.52
C VAL A 139 2.62 -6.53 -16.21
N THR A 140 1.70 -6.35 -17.15
CA THR A 140 0.47 -5.57 -16.92
C THR A 140 -0.39 -6.24 -15.84
N PHE A 141 -0.76 -5.48 -14.80
CA PHE A 141 -1.62 -5.94 -13.72
C PHE A 141 -2.96 -5.19 -13.72
N LEU A 142 -4.06 -5.92 -13.61
CA LEU A 142 -5.41 -5.37 -13.49
C LEU A 142 -6.12 -5.93 -12.24
N ALA A 143 -6.65 -5.03 -11.41
CA ALA A 143 -7.52 -5.39 -10.30
C ALA A 143 -8.99 -5.09 -10.63
N ASN A 144 -9.84 -6.12 -10.63
CA ASN A 144 -11.22 -6.00 -11.11
C ASN A 144 -12.16 -5.34 -10.09
N ARG A 145 -11.78 -5.40 -8.80
CA ARG A 145 -12.56 -4.86 -7.67
C ARG A 145 -14.00 -5.41 -7.64
N GLY A 146 -14.16 -6.69 -7.92
CA GLY A 146 -15.46 -7.33 -8.15
C GLY A 146 -15.81 -7.34 -9.64
N TYR A 147 -16.80 -6.53 -10.05
CA TYR A 147 -17.28 -6.52 -11.43
C TYR A 147 -16.53 -5.50 -12.30
N LEU A 148 -16.01 -5.95 -13.45
CA LEU A 148 -15.36 -5.06 -14.42
C LEU A 148 -16.38 -4.20 -15.16
N SER A 149 -16.11 -2.91 -15.32
CA SER A 149 -16.93 -2.06 -16.17
C SER A 149 -16.77 -2.43 -17.65
N GLN A 150 -17.81 -2.21 -18.46
CA GLN A 150 -17.76 -2.41 -19.92
C GLN A 150 -16.63 -1.60 -20.57
N SER A 151 -16.38 -0.38 -20.09
CA SER A 151 -15.27 0.45 -20.56
C SER A 151 -13.90 -0.17 -20.25
N ALA A 152 -13.73 -0.81 -19.10
CA ALA A 152 -12.49 -1.51 -18.76
C ALA A 152 -12.29 -2.75 -19.64
N LEU A 153 -13.35 -3.52 -19.91
CA LEU A 153 -13.30 -4.65 -20.82
C LEU A 153 -12.95 -4.23 -22.26
N TYR A 154 -13.58 -3.16 -22.76
CA TYR A 154 -13.28 -2.62 -24.07
C TYR A 154 -11.82 -2.17 -24.19
N ALA A 155 -11.31 -1.42 -23.21
CA ALA A 155 -9.91 -0.99 -23.17
C ALA A 155 -8.93 -2.18 -23.09
N ALA A 156 -9.29 -3.23 -22.33
CA ALA A 156 -8.51 -4.46 -22.28
C ALA A 156 -8.48 -5.19 -23.62
N ALA A 157 -9.63 -5.33 -24.28
CA ALA A 157 -9.71 -5.95 -25.60
C ALA A 157 -8.87 -5.21 -26.64
N GLN A 158 -8.97 -3.87 -26.71
CA GLN A 158 -8.17 -3.06 -27.63
C GLN A 158 -6.67 -3.25 -27.40
N ARG A 159 -6.22 -3.23 -26.15
CA ARG A 159 -4.81 -3.46 -25.79
C ARG A 159 -4.33 -4.87 -26.17
N LEU A 160 -5.13 -5.90 -25.93
CA LEU A 160 -4.77 -7.27 -26.29
C LEU A 160 -4.69 -7.46 -27.81
N ILE A 161 -5.59 -6.83 -28.58
CA ILE A 161 -5.54 -6.83 -30.05
C ILE A 161 -4.26 -6.14 -30.54
N GLU A 162 -3.91 -4.99 -29.96
CA GLU A 162 -2.68 -4.27 -30.31
C GLU A 162 -1.42 -5.12 -30.07
N LYS A 163 -1.40 -5.92 -28.99
CA LYS A 163 -0.27 -6.80 -28.65
C LYS A 163 -0.24 -8.13 -29.41
N ALA A 164 -1.32 -8.49 -30.09
CA ALA A 164 -1.40 -9.70 -30.90
C ALA A 164 -0.95 -9.48 -32.35
N ASN A 165 -0.81 -8.22 -32.80
CA ASN A 165 -0.34 -7.83 -34.13
C ASN A 165 1.13 -7.42 -34.09
#